data_AF-C4R7K4-F1
#
_entry.id   AF-C4R7K4-F1
#
_cell.length_a   1.000
_cell.length_b   1.000
_cell.length_c   1.000
_cell.angle_alpha   90.00
_cell.angle_beta   90.00
_cell.angle_gamma   90.00
#
_symmetry.space_group_name_H-M   'P 1'
#
loop_
_entity.id
_entity.type
_entity.pdbx_description
1 polymer ?
#
loop_
_entity_poly.entity_id
_entity_poly.type
_entity_poly.pdbx_seq_one_letter_code
_entity_poly.pdbx_strand_id
1 'polypeptide(L)'
;MSAPLSPLIQQMVSLMEARTNGADPGTGILPRLNSAADMLGGVDRIPRELINYVQGKQLALFGDYPSGKDTAPSAIFMVVFFFIFLAHLTLFGINWSRGHKFLLSFGFAFYALLRVVGFALRVAWSREITRVQVGIASEVFLIIPTILLASFNLILAQRLFTWRHPYVGSSKLFWGALLTVYSVVISVVVMTIVAAVVPYVYLLSHRNYEMSKNVVKVSSILVILYSLLATGLILVSYLFKPTKRDKGCLIYQPTWLESFSPTYFPLKDSAKQHEQIFIGRNGAAAFASTRIIASSYHYNAQSDVLPEPTAENLKLEPGNEDNLVRYSSSTGQLKHNYSIIIVTLTTTFILIGAVFRAITCFLDRTVETQSWIFKPVVMYMLWGFLETVINVIYLLGRIDLRFYRPDRFPKDMLVGNEAVEPSPVISNKERTSSISERTSNPEIVRTV
;
A
#
# COMPACT_ATOMS: atom_id res chain seq x y z
N MET A 1 28.64 23.79 21.39
CA MET A 1 29.03 25.16 21.00
C MET A 1 29.91 25.05 19.79
N SER A 2 29.47 25.60 18.66
CA SER A 2 30.32 25.81 17.49
C SER A 2 31.52 26.66 17.90
N ALA A 3 32.71 26.36 17.38
CA ALA A 3 33.88 27.22 17.56
C ALA A 3 33.55 28.63 17.02
N PRO A 4 34.04 29.71 17.66
CA PRO A 4 33.81 31.05 17.15
C PRO A 4 34.31 31.15 15.70
N LEU A 5 33.45 31.66 14.81
CA LEU A 5 33.81 31.88 13.41
C LEU A 5 35.04 32.78 13.33
N SER A 6 35.95 32.49 12.40
CA SER A 6 37.08 33.39 12.15
C SER A 6 36.56 34.77 11.69
N PRO A 7 37.26 35.88 11.97
CA PRO A 7 36.81 37.22 11.58
C PRO A 7 36.50 37.35 10.09
N LEU A 8 37.29 36.68 9.24
CA LEU A 8 37.06 36.65 7.79
C LEU A 8 35.72 35.99 7.45
N ILE A 9 35.41 34.83 8.05
CA ILE A 9 34.15 34.13 7.80
C ILE A 9 32.96 34.94 8.32
N GLN A 10 33.11 35.65 9.45
CA GLN A 10 32.06 36.54 9.95
C GLN A 10 31.74 37.68 8.95
N GLN A 11 32.77 38.29 8.36
CA GLN A 11 32.59 39.32 7.33
C GLN A 11 31.94 38.76 6.05
N MET A 12 32.31 37.54 5.65
CA MET A 12 31.68 36.88 4.51
C MET A 12 30.20 36.58 4.78
N VAL A 13 29.87 36.07 5.97
CA VAL A 13 28.49 35.82 6.39
C VAL A 13 27.68 37.11 6.38
N SER A 14 28.18 38.20 6.96
CA SER A 14 27.46 39.48 7.00
C SER A 14 27.21 40.05 5.60
N LEU A 15 28.20 39.95 4.70
CA LEU A 15 28.07 40.35 3.31
C LEU A 15 27.04 39.50 2.55
N MET A 16 27.04 38.19 2.77
CA MET A 16 26.06 37.28 2.18
C MET A 16 24.65 37.55 2.70
N GLU A 17 24.48 37.76 4.01
CA GLU A 17 23.20 38.07 4.65
C GLU A 17 22.64 39.41 4.15
N ALA A 18 23.48 40.43 3.96
CA ALA A 18 23.07 41.70 3.39
C ALA A 18 22.47 41.57 1.97
N ARG A 19 22.90 40.56 1.19
CA ARG A 19 22.34 40.27 -0.15
C ARG A 19 21.02 39.51 -0.13
N THR A 20 20.53 39.08 1.03
CA THR A 20 19.30 38.30 1.13
C THR A 20 18.03 39.13 1.38
N ASN A 21 18.15 40.46 1.45
CA ASN A 21 17.02 41.37 1.69
C ASN A 21 16.18 40.98 2.93
N GLY A 22 16.84 40.55 4.01
CA GLY A 22 16.17 40.15 5.26
C GLY A 22 15.46 38.79 5.21
N ALA A 23 15.81 37.92 4.25
CA ALA A 23 15.28 36.56 4.22
C ALA A 23 15.73 35.74 5.44
N ASP A 24 14.89 34.79 5.84
CA ASP A 24 15.15 33.92 6.98
C ASP A 24 16.44 33.09 6.75
N PRO A 25 17.35 33.00 7.75
CA PRO A 25 18.60 32.25 7.63
C PRO A 25 18.43 30.77 7.28
N GLY A 26 17.29 30.18 7.64
CA GLY A 26 16.96 28.78 7.34
C GLY A 26 16.47 28.53 5.90
N THR A 27 16.48 29.55 5.04
CA THR A 27 15.91 29.48 3.68
C THR A 27 16.88 29.90 2.58
N GLY A 28 16.57 29.50 1.35
CA GLY A 28 17.31 29.85 0.14
C GLY A 28 18.72 29.30 0.13
N ILE A 29 18.94 28.07 0.59
CA ILE A 29 20.26 27.46 0.58
C ILE A 29 20.85 27.37 -0.85
N LEU A 30 20.01 27.15 -1.87
CA LEU A 30 20.46 27.08 -3.26
C LEU A 30 20.98 28.45 -3.78
N PRO A 31 20.23 29.56 -3.70
CA PRO A 31 20.75 30.87 -4.07
C PRO A 31 21.92 31.33 -3.18
N ARG A 32 21.94 30.96 -1.88
CA ARG A 32 23.08 31.26 -0.99
C ARG A 32 24.34 30.52 -1.43
N LEU A 33 24.24 29.24 -1.79
CA LEU A 33 25.36 28.43 -2.28
C LEU A 33 25.91 28.98 -3.59
N ASN A 34 25.03 29.32 -4.54
CA ASN A 34 25.44 29.91 -5.82
C ASN A 34 26.15 31.25 -5.61
N SER A 35 25.59 32.12 -4.76
CA SER A 35 26.21 33.42 -4.44
C SER A 35 27.60 33.24 -3.81
N ALA A 36 27.76 32.27 -2.91
CA ALA A 36 29.06 31.96 -2.30
C ALA A 36 30.06 31.44 -3.33
N ALA A 37 29.62 30.55 -4.22
CA ALA A 37 30.44 29.99 -5.29
C ALA A 37 30.91 31.10 -6.25
N ASP A 38 30.02 32.01 -6.64
CA ASP A 38 30.35 33.15 -7.50
C ASP A 38 31.39 34.08 -6.86
N MET A 39 31.25 34.35 -5.56
CA MET A 39 32.19 35.20 -4.81
C MET A 39 33.57 34.57 -4.62
N LEU A 40 33.64 33.24 -4.51
CA LEU A 40 34.87 32.51 -4.19
C LEU A 40 35.51 31.81 -5.40
N GLY A 41 34.88 31.91 -6.57
CA GLY A 41 35.36 31.31 -7.81
C GLY A 41 35.17 29.79 -7.87
N GLY A 42 34.11 29.26 -7.24
CA GLY A 42 33.70 27.86 -7.31
C GLY A 42 33.21 27.28 -5.98
N VAL A 43 32.37 26.24 -6.07
CA VAL A 43 31.82 25.52 -4.89
C VAL A 43 32.92 24.84 -4.07
N ASP A 44 33.95 24.30 -4.73
CA ASP A 44 35.08 23.61 -4.09
C ASP A 44 35.96 24.56 -3.25
N ARG A 45 35.83 25.87 -3.45
CA ARG A 45 36.61 26.90 -2.74
C ARG A 45 35.88 27.45 -1.51
N ILE A 46 34.65 26.98 -1.26
CA ILE A 46 33.86 27.42 -0.10
C ILE A 46 34.46 26.81 1.18
N PRO A 47 34.90 27.64 2.16
CA PRO A 47 35.46 27.14 3.41
C PRO A 47 34.48 26.23 4.15
N ARG A 48 35.01 25.14 4.75
CA ARG A 48 34.16 24.15 5.43
C ARG A 48 33.46 24.75 6.65
N GLU A 49 34.09 25.74 7.29
CA GLU A 49 33.52 26.52 8.40
C GLU A 49 32.25 27.24 7.98
N LEU A 50 32.23 27.83 6.77
CA LEU A 50 31.06 28.51 6.22
C LEU A 50 29.94 27.51 5.92
N ILE A 51 30.28 26.37 5.32
CA ILE A 51 29.32 25.28 5.06
C ILE A 51 28.67 24.81 6.38
N ASN A 52 29.50 24.52 7.39
CA ASN A 52 29.02 24.05 8.69
C ASN A 52 28.16 25.11 9.40
N TYR A 53 28.52 26.39 9.30
CA TYR A 53 27.72 27.49 9.85
C TYR A 53 26.34 27.57 9.20
N VAL A 54 26.28 27.61 7.87
CA VAL A 54 25.02 27.72 7.13
C VAL A 54 24.15 26.47 7.35
N GLN A 55 24.76 25.28 7.32
CA GLN A 55 24.10 24.02 7.65
C GLN A 55 23.50 24.05 9.06
N GLY A 56 24.24 24.59 10.05
CA GLY A 56 23.79 24.76 11.43
C GLY A 56 22.49 25.57 11.56
N LYS A 57 22.25 26.50 10.63
CA LYS A 57 21.03 27.33 10.58
C LYS A 57 19.86 26.69 9.83
N GLN A 58 20.09 25.62 9.07
CA GLN A 58 19.01 24.93 8.37
C GLN A 58 18.11 24.17 9.34
N LEU A 59 16.88 23.89 8.91
CA LEU A 59 15.97 23.00 9.63
C LEU A 59 16.60 21.61 9.77
N ALA A 60 16.53 21.03 10.96
CA ALA A 60 17.00 19.67 11.19
C ALA A 60 16.08 18.67 10.45
N LEU A 61 16.70 17.78 9.69
CA LEU A 61 16.02 16.78 8.88
C LEU A 61 15.80 15.50 9.68
N PHE A 62 14.75 14.76 9.34
CA PHE A 62 14.52 13.45 9.95
C PHE A 62 15.56 12.45 9.42
N GLY A 63 16.60 12.18 10.23
CA GLY A 63 17.78 11.44 9.81
C GLY A 63 19.01 12.31 9.56
N ASP A 64 18.94 13.61 9.85
CA ASP A 64 20.01 14.59 9.68
C ASP A 64 20.50 14.71 8.23
N TYR A 65 21.30 15.74 7.98
CA TYR A 65 22.04 15.91 6.74
C TYR A 65 23.13 14.82 6.67
N PRO A 66 23.24 14.08 5.56
CA PRO A 66 24.11 12.91 5.49
C PRO A 66 25.59 13.32 5.53
N SER A 67 26.40 12.47 6.16
CA SER A 67 27.86 12.55 6.15
C SER A 67 28.45 11.33 5.46
N GLY A 68 29.78 11.24 5.29
CA GLY A 68 30.41 10.03 4.74
C GLY A 68 30.07 8.73 5.49
N LYS A 69 29.62 8.82 6.76
CA LYS A 69 29.14 7.66 7.53
C LYS A 69 27.77 7.13 7.08
N ASP A 70 27.00 7.93 6.33
CA ASP A 70 25.69 7.58 5.80
C ASP A 70 25.76 6.78 4.50
N THR A 71 26.91 6.76 3.82
CA THR A 71 27.09 6.08 2.53
C THR A 71 26.79 4.59 2.63
N ALA A 72 27.40 3.89 3.59
CA ALA A 72 27.21 2.45 3.77
C ALA A 72 25.77 2.06 4.16
N PRO A 73 25.16 2.62 5.22
CA PRO A 73 23.79 2.26 5.59
C PRO A 73 22.78 2.62 4.50
N SER A 74 22.93 3.77 3.82
CA SER A 74 22.05 4.12 2.69
C SER A 74 22.18 3.12 1.54
N ALA A 75 23.40 2.68 1.20
CA ALA A 75 23.61 1.68 0.15
C ALA A 75 22.99 0.32 0.50
N ILE A 76 23.06 -0.11 1.77
CA ILE A 76 22.42 -1.35 2.24
C ILE A 76 20.91 -1.26 2.03
N PHE A 77 20.26 -0.20 2.50
CA PHE A 77 18.80 -0.07 2.34
C PHE A 77 18.39 0.12 0.88
N MET A 78 19.19 0.82 0.07
CA MET A 78 18.97 0.88 -1.38
C MET A 78 18.90 -0.52 -2.00
N VAL A 79 19.85 -1.41 -1.69
CA VAL A 79 19.88 -2.79 -2.19
C VAL A 79 18.71 -3.62 -1.65
N VAL A 80 18.40 -3.51 -0.36
CA VAL A 80 17.26 -4.21 0.25
C VAL A 80 15.94 -3.82 -0.41
N PHE A 81 15.68 -2.51 -0.58
CA PHE A 81 14.46 -2.05 -1.25
C PHE A 81 14.44 -2.39 -2.73
N PHE A 82 15.59 -2.53 -3.39
CA PHE A 82 15.66 -3.00 -4.77
C PHE A 82 15.18 -4.44 -4.90
N PHE A 83 15.60 -5.34 -4.00
CA PHE A 83 15.07 -6.71 -3.97
C PHE A 83 13.58 -6.77 -3.61
N ILE A 84 13.12 -5.93 -2.68
CA ILE A 84 11.69 -5.81 -2.37
C ILE A 84 10.89 -5.34 -3.59
N PHE A 85 11.41 -4.36 -4.32
CA PHE A 85 10.81 -3.86 -5.57
C PHE A 85 10.67 -4.99 -6.59
N LEU A 86 11.75 -5.73 -6.85
CA LEU A 86 11.72 -6.87 -7.76
C LEU A 86 10.73 -7.94 -7.29
N ALA A 87 10.70 -8.26 -5.99
CA ALA A 87 9.78 -9.26 -5.45
C ALA A 87 8.31 -8.89 -5.66
N HIS A 88 7.90 -7.66 -5.35
CA HIS A 88 6.53 -7.19 -5.59
C HIS A 88 6.21 -7.09 -7.08
N LEU A 89 7.15 -6.65 -7.91
CA LEU A 89 6.97 -6.54 -9.36
C LEU A 89 6.81 -7.91 -10.02
N THR A 90 7.65 -8.87 -9.67
CA THR A 90 7.55 -10.26 -10.14
C THR A 90 6.24 -10.89 -9.70
N LEU A 91 5.86 -10.72 -8.43
CA LEU A 91 4.58 -11.21 -7.92
C LEU A 91 3.39 -10.60 -8.68
N PHE A 92 3.43 -9.29 -8.93
CA PHE A 92 2.42 -8.60 -9.72
C PHE A 92 2.36 -9.13 -11.16
N GLY A 93 3.50 -9.31 -11.83
CA GLY A 93 3.57 -9.84 -13.19
C GLY A 93 3.03 -11.27 -13.31
N ILE A 94 3.40 -12.13 -12.36
CA ILE A 94 2.88 -13.51 -12.29
C ILE A 94 1.36 -13.50 -12.10
N ASN A 95 0.86 -12.73 -11.14
CA ASN A 95 -0.58 -12.64 -10.86
C ASN A 95 -1.35 -12.06 -12.05
N TRP A 96 -0.80 -11.05 -12.72
CA TRP A 96 -1.38 -10.45 -13.92
C TRP A 96 -1.49 -11.47 -15.07
N SER A 97 -0.42 -12.24 -15.31
CA SER A 97 -0.39 -13.27 -16.36
C SER A 97 -1.42 -14.40 -16.15
N ARG A 98 -1.88 -14.58 -14.91
CA ARG A 98 -2.87 -15.59 -14.50
C ARG A 98 -4.30 -15.06 -14.40
N GLY A 99 -4.52 -13.77 -14.70
CA GLY A 99 -5.83 -13.12 -14.60
C GLY A 99 -6.19 -12.61 -13.19
N HIS A 100 -5.27 -12.69 -12.24
CA HIS A 100 -5.45 -12.24 -10.85
C HIS A 100 -4.95 -10.80 -10.67
N LYS A 101 -5.76 -9.81 -11.06
CA LYS A 101 -5.35 -8.40 -11.07
C LYS A 101 -5.39 -7.76 -9.68
N PHE A 102 -4.26 -7.75 -8.97
CA PHE A 102 -4.12 -7.06 -7.68
C PHE A 102 -3.22 -5.81 -7.80
N LEU A 103 -3.83 -4.68 -8.18
CA LEU A 103 -3.10 -3.41 -8.42
C LEU A 103 -2.31 -2.88 -7.22
N LEU A 104 -2.68 -3.27 -6.00
CA LEU A 104 -1.95 -2.82 -4.81
C LEU A 104 -0.53 -3.41 -4.75
N SER A 105 -0.27 -4.60 -5.31
CA SER A 105 1.10 -5.13 -5.48
C SER A 105 1.96 -4.26 -6.38
N PHE A 106 1.38 -3.70 -7.45
CA PHE A 106 2.08 -2.70 -8.26
C PHE A 106 2.35 -1.42 -7.46
N GLY A 107 1.39 -0.99 -6.64
CA GLY A 107 1.58 0.10 -5.68
C GLY A 107 2.75 -0.15 -4.73
N PHE A 108 2.88 -1.37 -4.18
CA PHE A 108 4.02 -1.71 -3.32
C PHE A 108 5.35 -1.73 -4.07
N ALA A 109 5.38 -2.24 -5.31
CA ALA A 109 6.57 -2.15 -6.15
C ALA A 109 6.96 -0.68 -6.39
N PHE A 110 6.01 0.16 -6.80
CA PHE A 110 6.26 1.59 -7.04
C PHE A 110 6.79 2.31 -5.80
N TYR A 111 6.20 2.05 -4.64
CA TYR A 111 6.68 2.58 -3.36
C TYR A 111 8.13 2.15 -3.06
N ALA A 112 8.46 0.87 -3.23
CA ALA A 112 9.80 0.35 -3.00
C ALA A 112 10.81 0.96 -3.98
N LEU A 113 10.41 1.22 -5.23
CA LEU A 113 11.23 1.95 -6.20
C LEU A 113 11.54 3.37 -5.73
N LEU A 114 10.56 4.10 -5.16
CA LEU A 114 10.80 5.43 -4.58
C LEU A 114 11.83 5.35 -3.43
N ARG A 115 11.78 4.29 -2.61
CA ARG A 115 12.80 4.04 -1.56
C ARG A 115 14.19 3.81 -2.15
N VAL A 116 14.32 3.02 -3.22
CA VAL A 116 15.59 2.82 -3.93
C VAL A 116 16.15 4.17 -4.40
N VAL A 117 15.34 4.97 -5.07
CA VAL A 117 15.75 6.29 -5.57
C VAL A 117 16.14 7.22 -4.41
N GLY A 118 15.34 7.28 -3.35
CA GLY A 118 15.62 8.09 -2.17
C GLY A 118 16.96 7.74 -1.51
N PHE A 119 17.22 6.46 -1.25
CA PHE A 119 18.49 6.03 -0.68
C PHE A 119 19.68 6.18 -1.65
N ALA A 120 19.48 5.97 -2.95
CA ALA A 120 20.53 6.22 -3.95
C ALA A 120 20.96 7.70 -3.99
N LEU A 121 19.98 8.60 -3.97
CA LEU A 121 20.24 10.04 -3.90
C LEU A 121 20.90 10.41 -2.55
N ARG A 122 20.50 9.78 -1.44
CA ARG A 122 21.14 9.97 -0.13
C ARG A 122 22.61 9.51 -0.14
N VAL A 123 22.93 8.39 -0.80
CA VAL A 123 24.32 7.95 -1.03
C VAL A 123 25.11 9.02 -1.78
N ALA A 124 24.55 9.57 -2.87
CA ALA A 124 25.22 10.62 -3.63
C ALA A 124 25.41 11.91 -2.81
N TRP A 125 24.42 12.30 -2.03
CA TRP A 125 24.48 13.49 -1.16
C TRP A 125 25.46 13.34 0.01
N SER A 126 25.59 12.11 0.54
CA SER A 126 26.52 11.81 1.65
C SER A 126 28.00 12.06 1.33
N ARG A 127 28.36 12.00 0.04
CA ARG A 127 29.74 12.25 -0.43
C ARG A 127 30.05 13.73 -0.49
N GLU A 128 29.05 14.56 -0.79
CA GLU A 128 29.24 15.99 -1.02
C GLU A 128 27.95 16.76 -0.65
N ILE A 129 27.97 17.38 0.53
CA ILE A 129 26.78 18.04 1.10
C ILE A 129 26.32 19.27 0.29
N THR A 130 27.22 19.88 -0.47
CA THR A 130 26.95 21.02 -1.38
C THR A 130 26.11 20.64 -2.59
N ARG A 131 25.88 19.33 -2.85
CA ARG A 131 24.91 18.86 -3.87
C ARG A 131 23.46 19.00 -3.38
N VAL A 132 23.07 20.23 -3.08
CA VAL A 132 21.78 20.60 -2.48
C VAL A 132 20.60 20.03 -3.27
N GLN A 133 20.61 20.09 -4.60
CA GLN A 133 19.51 19.58 -5.43
C GLN A 133 19.30 18.07 -5.27
N VAL A 134 20.41 17.31 -5.18
CA VAL A 134 20.38 15.86 -4.92
C VAL A 134 19.81 15.59 -3.52
N GLY A 135 20.18 16.42 -2.54
CA GLY A 135 19.65 16.34 -1.18
C GLY A 135 18.16 16.60 -1.07
N ILE A 136 17.67 17.67 -1.71
CA ILE A 136 16.24 17.99 -1.76
C ILE A 136 15.46 16.83 -2.38
N ALA A 137 15.94 16.29 -3.51
CA ALA A 137 15.31 15.15 -4.17
C ALA A 137 15.32 13.91 -3.26
N SER A 138 16.46 13.60 -2.62
CA SER A 138 16.59 12.52 -1.64
C SER A 138 15.51 12.60 -0.55
N GLU A 139 15.36 13.76 0.09
CA GLU A 139 14.37 13.95 1.16
C GLU A 139 12.94 13.72 0.67
N VAL A 140 12.59 14.27 -0.51
CA VAL A 140 11.26 14.06 -1.11
C VAL A 140 10.99 12.57 -1.35
N PHE A 141 11.92 11.86 -1.99
CA PHE A 141 11.79 10.42 -2.27
C PHE A 141 11.82 9.55 -1.02
N LEU A 142 12.37 10.02 0.11
CA LEU A 142 12.32 9.33 1.40
C LEU A 142 11.02 9.60 2.18
N ILE A 143 10.38 10.76 1.98
CA ILE A 143 9.14 11.12 2.68
C ILE A 143 7.90 10.51 2.00
N ILE A 144 7.77 10.60 0.67
CA ILE A 144 6.57 10.13 -0.07
C ILE A 144 6.19 8.67 0.25
N PRO A 145 7.14 7.70 0.27
CA PRO A 145 6.88 6.31 0.65
C PRO A 145 6.05 6.13 1.92
N THR A 146 6.30 6.95 2.96
CA THR A 146 5.62 6.84 4.25
C THR A 146 4.12 7.14 4.12
N ILE A 147 3.77 8.13 3.30
CA ILE A 147 2.39 8.53 3.02
C ILE A 147 1.69 7.43 2.23
N LEU A 148 2.36 6.88 1.20
CA LEU A 148 1.81 5.80 0.37
C LEU A 148 1.57 4.53 1.18
N LEU A 149 2.52 4.13 2.03
CA LEU A 149 2.42 2.91 2.82
C LEU A 149 1.26 2.97 3.83
N ALA A 150 1.07 4.11 4.51
CA ALA A 150 -0.09 4.35 5.36
C ALA A 150 -1.41 4.25 4.58
N SER A 151 -1.44 4.83 3.38
CA SER A 151 -2.62 4.81 2.49
C SER A 151 -2.94 3.39 2.01
N PHE A 152 -1.94 2.60 1.66
CA PHE A 152 -2.13 1.20 1.27
C PHE A 152 -2.72 0.38 2.41
N ASN A 153 -2.28 0.59 3.65
CA ASN A 153 -2.86 -0.08 4.81
C ASN A 153 -4.31 0.32 5.08
N LEU A 154 -4.67 1.59 4.83
CA LEU A 154 -6.06 2.02 4.89
C LEU A 154 -6.92 1.29 3.84
N ILE A 155 -6.40 1.09 2.62
CA ILE A 155 -7.09 0.30 1.58
C ILE A 155 -7.27 -1.16 2.03
N LEU A 156 -6.25 -1.78 2.64
CA LEU A 156 -6.34 -3.14 3.17
C LEU A 156 -7.37 -3.24 4.31
N ALA A 157 -7.38 -2.26 5.22
CA ALA A 157 -8.36 -2.17 6.30
C ALA A 157 -9.80 -1.99 5.77
N GLN A 158 -10.00 -1.15 4.75
CA GLN A 158 -11.30 -1.00 4.08
C GLN A 158 -11.78 -2.35 3.50
N ARG A 159 -10.87 -3.14 2.90
CA ARG A 159 -11.21 -4.46 2.35
C ARG A 159 -11.64 -5.44 3.43
N LEU A 160 -10.98 -5.46 4.59
CA LEU A 160 -11.40 -6.25 5.76
C LEU A 160 -12.74 -5.78 6.34
N PHE A 161 -12.95 -4.46 6.44
CA PHE A 161 -14.22 -3.91 6.89
C PHE A 161 -15.36 -4.34 5.96
N THR A 162 -15.16 -4.20 4.64
CA THR A 162 -16.17 -4.56 3.62
C THR A 162 -16.42 -6.06 3.59
N TRP A 163 -15.42 -6.88 3.87
CA TRP A 163 -15.60 -8.31 4.07
C TRP A 163 -16.55 -8.58 5.24
N ARG A 164 -16.25 -8.02 6.42
CA ARG A 164 -17.06 -8.27 7.62
C ARG A 164 -18.47 -7.68 7.54
N HIS A 165 -18.62 -6.50 6.93
CA HIS A 165 -19.86 -5.74 6.79
C HIS A 165 -20.12 -5.37 5.31
N PRO A 166 -20.54 -6.33 4.47
CA PRO A 166 -20.63 -6.11 3.04
C PRO A 166 -21.66 -5.06 2.64
N TYR A 167 -22.81 -4.98 3.33
CA TYR A 167 -23.85 -4.02 3.00
C TYR A 167 -23.41 -2.59 3.35
N VAL A 168 -22.82 -2.41 4.53
CA VAL A 168 -22.30 -1.09 4.95
C VAL A 168 -21.09 -0.68 4.12
N GLY A 169 -20.14 -1.60 3.92
CA GLY A 169 -18.90 -1.37 3.18
C GLY A 169 -19.09 -1.19 1.67
N SER A 170 -20.24 -1.56 1.12
CA SER A 170 -20.62 -1.29 -0.27
C SER A 170 -21.56 -0.09 -0.45
N SER A 171 -21.99 0.53 0.66
CA SER A 171 -22.87 1.71 0.61
C SER A 171 -22.20 2.92 -0.06
N LYS A 172 -23.01 3.73 -0.75
CA LYS A 172 -22.55 4.94 -1.45
C LYS A 172 -21.91 5.97 -0.51
N LEU A 173 -22.46 6.11 0.71
CA LEU A 173 -21.93 7.03 1.72
C LEU A 173 -20.55 6.59 2.21
N PHE A 174 -20.38 5.30 2.54
CA PHE A 174 -19.10 4.77 2.98
C PHE A 174 -18.04 4.92 1.88
N TRP A 175 -18.37 4.54 0.65
CA TRP A 175 -17.45 4.70 -0.48
C TRP A 175 -17.12 6.16 -0.81
N GLY A 176 -18.11 7.05 -0.76
CA GLY A 176 -17.90 8.49 -0.94
C GLY A 176 -16.95 9.05 0.11
N ALA A 177 -17.13 8.68 1.39
CA ALA A 177 -16.24 9.07 2.47
C ALA A 177 -14.81 8.54 2.26
N LEU A 178 -14.64 7.26 1.92
CA LEU A 178 -13.33 6.67 1.66
C LEU A 178 -12.64 7.30 0.44
N LEU A 179 -13.38 7.57 -0.65
CA LEU A 179 -12.84 8.24 -1.82
C LEU A 179 -12.37 9.66 -1.49
N THR A 180 -13.13 10.41 -0.68
CA THR A 180 -12.70 11.72 -0.17
C THR A 180 -11.39 11.60 0.60
N VAL A 181 -11.28 10.63 1.51
CA VAL A 181 -10.05 10.39 2.28
C VAL A 181 -8.86 10.09 1.34
N TYR A 182 -9.05 9.28 0.30
CA TYR A 182 -8.01 8.98 -0.69
C TYR A 182 -7.63 10.18 -1.56
N SER A 183 -8.58 11.05 -1.92
CA SER A 183 -8.28 12.30 -2.62
C SER A 183 -7.46 13.25 -1.75
N VAL A 184 -7.72 13.30 -0.44
CA VAL A 184 -6.91 14.09 0.49
C VAL A 184 -5.47 13.60 0.50
N VAL A 185 -5.20 12.29 0.40
CA VAL A 185 -3.83 11.75 0.34
C VAL A 185 -3.02 12.39 -0.79
N ILE A 186 -3.62 12.50 -1.99
CA ILE A 186 -2.96 13.08 -3.16
C ILE A 186 -2.62 14.55 -2.87
N SER A 187 -3.57 15.30 -2.32
CA SER A 187 -3.34 16.69 -1.89
C SER A 187 -2.23 16.80 -0.83
N VAL A 188 -2.16 15.86 0.12
CA VAL A 188 -1.08 15.80 1.12
C VAL A 188 0.26 15.61 0.46
N VAL A 189 0.38 14.67 -0.48
CA VAL A 189 1.65 14.42 -1.19
C VAL A 189 2.10 15.69 -1.91
N VAL A 190 1.22 16.31 -2.71
CA VAL A 190 1.55 17.53 -3.47
C VAL A 190 1.97 18.68 -2.54
N MET A 191 1.18 18.98 -1.51
CA MET A 191 1.52 20.08 -0.59
C MET A 191 2.82 19.82 0.17
N THR A 192 3.10 18.55 0.52
CA THR A 192 4.32 18.17 1.24
C THR A 192 5.54 18.36 0.37
N ILE A 193 5.47 17.99 -0.91
CA ILE A 193 6.57 18.21 -1.87
C ILE A 193 6.86 19.71 -1.98
N VAL A 194 5.82 20.52 -2.23
CA VAL A 194 5.98 21.98 -2.38
C VAL A 194 6.59 22.58 -1.11
N ALA A 195 6.03 22.28 0.06
CA ALA A 195 6.50 22.81 1.34
C ALA A 195 7.91 22.31 1.73
N ALA A 196 8.30 21.11 1.27
CA ALA A 196 9.64 20.58 1.49
C ALA A 196 10.69 21.17 0.54
N VAL A 197 10.31 21.63 -0.66
CA VAL A 197 11.25 22.13 -1.68
C VAL A 197 11.42 23.65 -1.62
N VAL A 198 10.31 24.39 -1.50
CA VAL A 198 10.28 25.85 -1.63
C VAL A 198 11.25 26.57 -0.68
N PRO A 199 11.35 26.21 0.62
CA PRO A 199 12.30 26.85 1.53
C PRO A 199 13.77 26.72 1.13
N TYR A 200 14.15 25.69 0.36
CA TYR A 200 15.54 25.51 -0.05
C TYR A 200 15.89 26.26 -1.35
N VAL A 201 14.90 26.42 -2.24
CA VAL A 201 15.10 27.04 -3.57
C VAL A 201 14.94 28.55 -3.53
N TYR A 202 14.07 29.07 -2.66
CA TYR A 202 13.75 30.49 -2.59
C TYR A 202 14.19 31.12 -1.26
N LEU A 203 14.61 32.38 -1.33
CA LEU A 203 14.78 33.24 -0.16
C LEU A 203 13.40 33.68 0.32
N LEU A 204 13.01 33.26 1.53
CA LEU A 204 11.69 33.53 2.08
C LEU A 204 11.77 34.48 3.27
N SER A 205 10.70 35.26 3.47
CA SER A 205 10.49 35.93 4.76
C SER A 205 10.19 34.89 5.84
N HIS A 206 10.47 35.24 7.10
CA HIS A 206 10.18 34.38 8.26
C HIS A 206 8.73 33.86 8.26
N ARG A 207 7.75 34.73 7.93
CA ARG A 207 6.34 34.36 7.82
C ARG A 207 6.08 33.25 6.80
N ASN A 208 6.66 33.36 5.60
CA ASN A 208 6.46 32.37 4.53
C ASN A 208 7.19 31.05 4.84
N TYR A 209 8.31 31.13 5.55
CA TYR A 209 9.01 29.96 6.03
C TYR A 209 8.19 29.19 7.09
N GLU A 210 7.63 29.90 8.08
CA GLU A 210 6.72 29.32 9.08
C GLU A 210 5.49 28.67 8.42
N MET A 211 4.92 29.29 7.39
CA MET A 211 3.82 28.67 6.62
C MET A 211 4.24 27.33 6.01
N SER A 212 5.43 27.25 5.41
CA SER A 212 5.95 26.01 4.82
C SER A 212 6.14 24.93 5.90
N LYS A 213 6.70 25.29 7.05
CA LYS A 213 6.86 24.37 8.19
C LYS A 213 5.51 23.88 8.72
N ASN A 214 4.51 24.74 8.82
CA ASN A 214 3.16 24.38 9.24
C ASN A 214 2.49 23.39 8.27
N VAL A 215 2.69 23.54 6.96
CA VAL A 215 2.20 22.56 5.97
C VAL A 215 2.82 21.18 6.21
N VAL A 216 4.12 21.11 6.48
CA VAL A 216 4.80 19.83 6.80
C VAL A 216 4.32 19.25 8.15
N LYS A 217 4.07 20.10 9.17
CA LYS A 217 3.45 19.68 10.45
C LYS A 217 2.07 19.06 10.21
N VAL A 218 1.19 19.73 9.44
CA VAL A 218 -0.14 19.21 9.09
C VAL A 218 -0.04 17.89 8.33
N SER A 219 0.84 17.80 7.32
CA SER A 219 1.10 16.56 6.58
C SER A 219 1.44 15.40 7.52
N SER A 220 2.35 15.62 8.49
CA SER A 220 2.75 14.58 9.43
C SER A 220 1.59 14.09 10.33
N ILE A 221 0.68 14.99 10.72
CA ILE A 221 -0.52 14.61 11.48
C ILE A 221 -1.49 13.82 10.61
N LEU A 222 -1.69 14.19 9.33
CA LEU A 222 -2.58 13.47 8.43
C LEU A 222 -2.13 12.01 8.22
N VAL A 223 -0.82 11.75 8.15
CA VAL A 223 -0.29 10.37 8.08
C VAL A 223 -0.61 9.56 9.34
N ILE A 224 -0.54 10.17 10.52
CA ILE A 224 -0.98 9.54 11.77
C ILE A 224 -2.47 9.23 11.70
N LEU A 225 -3.28 10.21 11.28
CA LEU A 225 -4.74 10.04 11.17
C LEU A 225 -5.12 8.92 10.19
N TYR A 226 -4.40 8.74 9.08
CA TYR A 226 -4.63 7.60 8.17
C TYR A 226 -4.33 6.26 8.83
N SER A 227 -3.25 6.18 9.60
CA SER A 227 -2.89 4.95 10.34
C SER A 227 -3.90 4.64 11.45
N LEU A 228 -4.38 5.67 12.15
CA LEU A 228 -5.45 5.55 13.14
C LEU A 228 -6.79 5.17 12.48
N LEU A 229 -7.11 5.71 11.31
CA LEU A 229 -8.32 5.37 10.57
C LEU A 229 -8.29 3.91 10.09
N ALA A 230 -7.14 3.41 9.62
CA ALA A 230 -6.98 2.01 9.23
C ALA A 230 -7.24 1.08 10.44
N THR A 231 -6.64 1.40 11.59
CA THR A 231 -6.86 0.64 12.84
C THR A 231 -8.30 0.77 13.33
N GLY A 232 -8.88 1.96 13.25
CA GLY A 232 -10.25 2.26 13.65
C GLY A 232 -11.27 1.51 12.82
N LEU A 233 -11.08 1.40 11.50
CA LEU A 233 -11.94 0.59 10.63
C LEU A 233 -11.93 -0.88 11.04
N ILE A 234 -10.74 -1.44 11.35
CA ILE A 234 -10.65 -2.81 11.86
C ILE A 234 -11.39 -2.92 13.19
N LEU A 235 -11.13 -2.02 14.15
CA LEU A 235 -11.77 -2.06 15.47
C LEU A 235 -13.29 -1.98 15.38
N VAL A 236 -13.83 -1.02 14.63
CA VAL A 236 -15.27 -0.84 14.40
C VAL A 236 -15.88 -2.10 13.76
N SER A 237 -15.16 -2.75 12.83
CA SER A 237 -15.66 -3.98 12.20
C SER A 237 -15.90 -5.14 13.19
N TYR A 238 -15.18 -5.16 14.32
CA TYR A 238 -15.35 -6.17 15.37
C TYR A 238 -16.26 -5.71 16.50
N LEU A 239 -16.27 -4.41 16.80
CA LEU A 239 -17.12 -3.84 17.83
C LEU A 239 -18.60 -3.95 17.46
N PHE A 240 -18.94 -3.73 16.19
CA PHE A 240 -20.29 -3.91 15.68
C PHE A 240 -20.46 -5.28 15.03
N LYS A 241 -21.48 -6.02 15.46
CA LYS A 241 -21.84 -7.29 14.82
C LYS A 241 -22.55 -7.01 13.47
N PRO A 242 -22.34 -7.85 12.44
CA PRO A 242 -23.01 -7.68 11.16
C PRO A 242 -24.52 -7.72 11.29
N THR A 243 -25.17 -6.82 10.55
CA THR A 243 -26.62 -6.67 10.57
C THR A 243 -27.31 -7.79 9.79
N LYS A 244 -28.65 -7.90 9.92
CA LYS A 244 -29.44 -8.82 9.07
C LYS A 244 -29.26 -8.54 7.58
N ARG A 245 -29.06 -7.26 7.20
CA ARG A 245 -28.82 -6.84 5.80
C ARG A 245 -27.43 -7.26 5.31
N ASP A 246 -26.42 -7.21 6.18
CA ASP A 246 -25.08 -7.73 5.85
C ASP A 246 -25.12 -9.24 5.59
N LYS A 247 -25.93 -9.98 6.36
CA LYS A 247 -26.13 -11.41 6.14
C LYS A 247 -26.87 -11.66 4.84
N GLY A 248 -27.99 -10.97 4.60
CA GLY A 248 -28.88 -11.19 3.46
C GLY A 248 -28.41 -10.68 2.08
N CYS A 249 -27.25 -10.02 1.98
CA CYS A 249 -26.78 -9.50 0.69
C CYS A 249 -26.19 -10.60 -0.20
N LEU A 250 -26.40 -10.49 -1.52
CA LEU A 250 -25.73 -11.34 -2.49
C LEU A 250 -24.25 -10.95 -2.56
N ILE A 251 -23.37 -11.92 -2.41
CA ILE A 251 -21.93 -11.71 -2.31
C ILE A 251 -21.23 -12.43 -3.45
N TYR A 252 -20.24 -11.76 -4.05
CA TYR A 252 -19.27 -12.39 -4.96
C TYR A 252 -17.88 -12.36 -4.31
N GLN A 253 -17.24 -13.51 -4.22
CA GLN A 253 -15.92 -13.66 -3.60
C GLN A 253 -14.99 -14.55 -4.45
N PRO A 254 -13.66 -14.46 -4.26
CA PRO A 254 -12.70 -15.28 -4.97
C PRO A 254 -12.73 -16.75 -4.54
N THR A 255 -13.67 -17.54 -5.08
CA THR A 255 -13.88 -18.95 -4.72
C THR A 255 -12.86 -19.90 -5.32
N TRP A 256 -12.05 -19.44 -6.29
CA TRP A 256 -10.94 -20.19 -6.88
C TRP A 256 -9.64 -20.14 -6.04
N LEU A 257 -9.63 -19.39 -4.93
CA LEU A 257 -8.49 -19.36 -4.03
C LEU A 257 -8.62 -20.49 -3.01
N GLU A 258 -7.59 -21.32 -2.92
CA GLU A 258 -7.57 -22.49 -2.04
C GLU A 258 -6.65 -22.32 -0.84
N SER A 259 -5.62 -21.48 -0.99
CA SER A 259 -4.58 -21.29 0.01
C SER A 259 -4.01 -19.87 -0.03
N PHE A 260 -3.47 -19.45 1.10
CA PHE A 260 -2.67 -18.23 1.23
C PHE A 260 -1.19 -18.55 1.48
N SER A 261 -0.73 -19.76 1.13
CA SER A 261 0.67 -20.16 1.25
C SER A 261 1.56 -19.28 0.36
N PRO A 262 2.78 -18.91 0.82
CA PRO A 262 3.76 -18.19 0.01
C PRO A 262 4.02 -18.81 -1.37
N THR A 263 3.96 -20.13 -1.48
CA THR A 263 4.23 -20.90 -2.71
C THR A 263 2.99 -21.17 -3.57
N TYR A 264 1.79 -20.86 -3.07
CA TYR A 264 0.54 -21.15 -3.79
C TYR A 264 0.28 -20.11 -4.88
N PHE A 265 -0.17 -20.57 -6.04
CA PHE A 265 -0.67 -19.68 -7.08
C PHE A 265 -1.97 -20.23 -7.67
N PRO A 266 -2.97 -19.38 -7.92
CA PRO A 266 -4.20 -19.81 -8.54
C PRO A 266 -3.97 -20.31 -9.97
N LEU A 267 -4.85 -21.22 -10.41
CA LEU A 267 -4.89 -21.67 -11.78
C LEU A 267 -5.11 -20.49 -12.74
N LYS A 268 -4.49 -20.59 -13.92
CA LYS A 268 -4.57 -19.53 -14.92
C LYS A 268 -6.03 -19.36 -15.38
N ASP A 269 -6.49 -18.11 -15.42
CA ASP A 269 -7.84 -17.72 -15.86
C ASP A 269 -9.00 -18.29 -15.02
N SER A 270 -8.73 -18.88 -13.85
CA SER A 270 -9.78 -19.40 -12.94
C SER A 270 -10.74 -18.30 -12.46
N ALA A 271 -10.25 -17.07 -12.31
CA ALA A 271 -11.08 -15.92 -11.93
C ALA A 271 -12.21 -15.66 -12.96
N LYS A 272 -11.91 -15.78 -14.26
CA LYS A 272 -12.89 -15.57 -15.34
C LYS A 272 -13.91 -16.71 -15.40
N GLN A 273 -13.46 -17.94 -15.21
CA GLN A 273 -14.34 -19.11 -15.19
C GLN A 273 -15.35 -19.02 -14.05
N HIS A 274 -14.89 -18.68 -12.84
CA HIS A 274 -15.77 -18.53 -11.67
C HIS A 274 -16.71 -17.32 -11.79
N GLU A 275 -16.30 -16.27 -12.50
CA GLU A 275 -17.17 -15.13 -12.85
C GLU A 275 -18.33 -15.57 -13.76
N GLN A 276 -18.05 -16.33 -14.83
CA GLN A 276 -19.08 -16.85 -15.73
C GLN A 276 -20.07 -17.76 -15.01
N ILE A 277 -19.58 -18.67 -14.15
CA ILE A 277 -20.43 -19.56 -13.35
C ILE A 277 -21.34 -18.75 -12.41
N PHE A 278 -20.79 -17.73 -11.75
CA PHE A 278 -21.56 -16.89 -10.84
C PHE A 278 -22.65 -16.09 -11.57
N ILE A 279 -22.34 -15.54 -12.74
CA ILE A 279 -23.31 -14.83 -13.58
C ILE A 279 -24.39 -15.78 -14.10
N GLY A 280 -24.01 -16.96 -14.63
CA GLY A 280 -24.95 -17.96 -15.10
C GLY A 280 -25.95 -18.41 -14.02
N ARG A 281 -25.49 -18.56 -12.77
CA ARG A 281 -26.35 -18.97 -11.65
C ARG A 281 -27.30 -17.87 -11.17
N ASN A 282 -26.84 -16.61 -11.14
CA ASN A 282 -27.58 -15.51 -10.50
C ASN A 282 -28.23 -14.53 -11.50
N GLY A 283 -27.96 -14.68 -12.79
CA GLY A 283 -28.46 -13.82 -13.86
C GLY A 283 -28.23 -12.33 -13.59
N ALA A 284 -29.27 -11.51 -13.80
CA ALA A 284 -29.22 -10.07 -13.56
C ALA A 284 -28.87 -9.69 -12.10
N ALA A 285 -29.18 -10.55 -11.12
CA ALA A 285 -28.86 -10.27 -9.71
C ALA A 285 -27.34 -10.26 -9.45
N ALA A 286 -26.54 -10.96 -10.26
CA ALA A 286 -25.07 -10.99 -10.15
C ALA A 286 -24.47 -9.57 -10.18
N PHE A 287 -25.02 -8.69 -11.02
CA PHE A 287 -24.53 -7.31 -11.21
C PHE A 287 -24.78 -6.40 -10.00
N ALA A 288 -25.72 -6.77 -9.13
CA ALA A 288 -25.99 -6.09 -7.87
C ALA A 288 -25.20 -6.69 -6.69
N SER A 289 -24.41 -7.74 -6.91
CA SER A 289 -23.65 -8.41 -5.85
C SER A 289 -22.59 -7.51 -5.20
N THR A 290 -22.44 -7.66 -3.89
CA THR A 290 -21.33 -7.06 -3.15
C THR A 290 -20.09 -7.91 -3.31
N ARG A 291 -19.02 -7.36 -3.91
CA ARG A 291 -17.73 -8.06 -3.97
C ARG A 291 -16.94 -7.92 -2.69
N ILE A 292 -16.40 -9.01 -2.17
CA ILE A 292 -15.56 -9.08 -0.97
C ILE A 292 -14.24 -9.82 -1.25
N ILE A 293 -13.39 -9.94 -0.23
CA ILE A 293 -12.15 -10.75 -0.28
C ILE A 293 -12.44 -12.23 0.02
N ALA A 294 -11.48 -13.11 -0.28
CA ALA A 294 -11.67 -14.56 -0.24
C ALA A 294 -11.83 -15.16 1.15
N SER A 295 -12.97 -15.82 1.40
CA SER A 295 -13.28 -16.50 2.66
C SER A 295 -14.01 -17.82 2.42
N SER A 296 -13.70 -18.84 3.23
CA SER A 296 -14.41 -20.13 3.15
C SER A 296 -15.78 -20.10 3.80
N TYR A 297 -16.02 -19.17 4.73
CA TYR A 297 -17.33 -18.99 5.36
C TYR A 297 -17.71 -17.52 5.30
N HIS A 298 -18.80 -17.23 4.60
CA HIS A 298 -19.50 -15.95 4.67
C HIS A 298 -20.96 -16.22 5.02
N TYR A 299 -21.63 -15.28 5.70
CA TYR A 299 -22.95 -15.50 6.33
C TYR A 299 -23.95 -16.24 5.47
N ASN A 300 -23.97 -15.93 4.17
CA ASN A 300 -24.84 -16.52 3.16
C ASN A 300 -24.03 -17.01 1.96
N ALA A 301 -22.79 -17.47 2.15
CA ALA A 301 -22.10 -18.23 1.12
C ALA A 301 -22.85 -19.56 0.97
N GLN A 302 -23.95 -19.52 0.21
CA GLN A 302 -24.67 -20.66 -0.27
C GLN A 302 -23.72 -21.38 -1.19
N SER A 303 -22.91 -22.26 -0.59
CA SER A 303 -22.04 -23.26 -1.22
C SER A 303 -21.75 -22.95 -2.69
N ASP A 304 -20.88 -21.96 -2.93
CA ASP A 304 -20.14 -21.83 -4.19
C ASP A 304 -19.06 -22.93 -4.30
N VAL A 305 -19.16 -23.97 -3.47
CA VAL A 305 -18.52 -25.25 -3.71
C VAL A 305 -19.29 -25.86 -4.87
N LEU A 306 -18.68 -25.83 -6.05
CA LEU A 306 -19.13 -26.63 -7.18
C LEU A 306 -19.41 -28.06 -6.68
N PRO A 307 -20.53 -28.72 -7.11
CA PRO A 307 -20.83 -30.08 -6.66
C PRO A 307 -19.63 -31.00 -6.92
N GLU A 308 -19.39 -31.96 -6.02
CA GLU A 308 -18.40 -33.02 -6.26
C GLU A 308 -18.64 -33.63 -7.64
N PRO A 309 -17.59 -33.91 -8.44
CA PRO A 309 -17.75 -34.48 -9.75
C PRO A 309 -18.38 -35.88 -9.62
N THR A 310 -19.65 -36.01 -9.99
CA THR A 310 -20.23 -37.32 -10.29
C THR A 310 -19.64 -37.82 -11.60
N ALA A 311 -19.45 -39.13 -11.73
CA ALA A 311 -18.88 -39.79 -12.93
C ALA A 311 -19.60 -39.43 -14.26
N GLU A 312 -20.79 -38.83 -14.16
CA GLU A 312 -21.61 -38.35 -15.28
C GLU A 312 -21.13 -37.01 -15.84
N ASN A 313 -20.57 -36.12 -15.00
CA ASN A 313 -19.97 -34.83 -15.40
C ASN A 313 -18.57 -35.00 -16.02
N LEU A 314 -18.08 -36.24 -16.11
CA LEU A 314 -16.78 -36.62 -16.66
C LEU A 314 -16.84 -37.02 -18.15
N LYS A 315 -18.03 -37.02 -18.74
CA LYS A 315 -18.22 -37.27 -20.18
C LYS A 315 -18.30 -35.95 -20.93
N LEU A 316 -17.13 -35.41 -21.26
CA LEU A 316 -16.99 -34.41 -22.31
C LEU A 316 -16.79 -35.10 -23.65
N GLU A 317 -17.35 -34.50 -24.71
CA GLU A 317 -17.16 -34.94 -26.09
C GLU A 317 -15.66 -35.08 -26.44
N PRO A 318 -15.30 -36.06 -27.28
CA PRO A 318 -13.91 -36.34 -27.60
C PRO A 318 -13.34 -35.18 -28.45
N GLY A 319 -12.44 -34.37 -27.88
CA GLY A 319 -11.71 -33.38 -28.69
C GLY A 319 -10.98 -32.23 -28.00
N ASN A 320 -10.99 -32.08 -26.66
CA ASN A 320 -10.29 -30.93 -26.04
C ASN A 320 -9.78 -31.24 -24.63
N GLU A 321 -8.70 -32.01 -24.53
CA GLU A 321 -8.11 -32.49 -23.26
C GLU A 321 -7.43 -31.39 -22.42
N ASP A 322 -7.26 -30.18 -22.96
CA ASP A 322 -6.55 -29.07 -22.29
C ASP A 322 -7.44 -28.19 -21.38
N ASN A 323 -8.76 -28.36 -21.38
CA ASN A 323 -9.72 -27.56 -20.60
C ASN A 323 -10.35 -28.34 -19.43
N LEU A 324 -9.56 -29.12 -18.70
CA LEU A 324 -10.01 -29.76 -17.47
C LEU A 324 -10.28 -28.69 -16.39
N VAL A 325 -11.57 -28.41 -16.15
CA VAL A 325 -12.03 -27.76 -14.92
C VAL A 325 -11.70 -28.69 -13.76
N ARG A 326 -10.50 -28.53 -13.17
CA ARG A 326 -10.19 -29.20 -11.90
C ARG A 326 -11.09 -28.60 -10.84
N TYR A 327 -12.13 -29.35 -10.48
CA TYR A 327 -12.85 -29.15 -9.23
C TYR A 327 -11.84 -29.28 -8.09
N SER A 328 -11.58 -28.15 -7.43
CA SER A 328 -10.67 -28.12 -6.31
C SER A 328 -11.24 -28.91 -5.14
N SER A 329 -10.55 -29.98 -4.76
CA SER A 329 -10.85 -30.79 -3.58
C SER A 329 -10.24 -30.23 -2.28
N SER A 330 -9.66 -29.03 -2.33
CA SER A 330 -9.06 -28.40 -1.15
C SER A 330 -10.13 -27.79 -0.25
N THR A 331 -10.56 -28.58 0.74
CA THR A 331 -11.40 -28.22 1.90
C THR A 331 -10.73 -27.25 2.89
N GLY A 332 -9.70 -26.53 2.47
CA GLY A 332 -8.96 -25.58 3.31
C GLY A 332 -9.85 -24.41 3.74
N GLN A 333 -10.08 -24.27 5.05
CA GLN A 333 -10.79 -23.11 5.60
C GLN A 333 -9.91 -21.84 5.51
N LEU A 334 -10.13 -21.00 4.51
CA LEU A 334 -9.58 -19.65 4.41
C LEU A 334 -10.14 -18.77 5.54
N LYS A 335 -9.29 -18.51 6.53
CA LYS A 335 -9.57 -17.63 7.67
C LYS A 335 -8.79 -16.32 7.54
N HIS A 336 -9.42 -15.23 8.00
CA HIS A 336 -8.82 -13.90 7.99
C HIS A 336 -8.12 -13.50 9.30
N ASN A 337 -7.97 -14.40 10.27
CA ASN A 337 -7.26 -14.11 11.52
C ASN A 337 -5.85 -13.54 11.25
N TYR A 338 -5.10 -14.19 10.37
CA TYR A 338 -3.78 -13.70 9.94
C TYR A 338 -3.85 -12.42 9.11
N SER A 339 -4.89 -12.22 8.30
CA SER A 339 -5.09 -10.95 7.55
C SER A 339 -5.22 -9.76 8.50
N ILE A 340 -5.97 -9.93 9.60
CA ILE A 340 -6.13 -8.88 10.63
C ILE A 340 -4.79 -8.62 11.31
N ILE A 341 -4.09 -9.67 11.74
CA ILE A 341 -2.77 -9.55 12.38
C ILE A 341 -1.79 -8.82 11.46
N ILE A 342 -1.75 -9.15 10.17
CA ILE A 342 -0.90 -8.48 9.17
C ILE A 342 -1.19 -6.98 9.16
N VAL A 343 -2.44 -6.57 8.94
CA VAL A 343 -2.76 -5.14 8.81
C VAL A 343 -2.60 -4.40 10.12
N THR A 344 -2.99 -4.98 11.25
CA THR A 344 -2.79 -4.38 12.57
C THR A 344 -1.30 -4.19 12.86
N LEU A 345 -0.49 -5.23 12.69
CA LEU A 345 0.95 -5.18 12.97
C LEU A 345 1.66 -4.17 12.06
N THR A 346 1.40 -4.20 10.75
CA THR A 346 2.04 -3.25 9.83
C THR A 346 1.55 -1.83 10.07
N THR A 347 0.28 -1.63 10.44
CA THR A 347 -0.23 -0.29 10.79
C THR A 347 0.40 0.24 12.08
N THR A 348 0.62 -0.61 13.09
CA THR A 348 1.36 -0.21 14.30
C THR A 348 2.77 0.23 13.96
N PHE A 349 3.47 -0.51 13.11
CA PHE A 349 4.82 -0.15 12.66
C PHE A 349 4.84 1.20 11.91
N ILE A 350 3.92 1.41 10.96
CA ILE A 350 3.78 2.69 10.25
C ILE A 350 3.48 3.82 11.23
N LEU A 351 2.58 3.59 12.19
CA LEU A 351 2.21 4.58 13.19
C LEU A 351 3.40 5.02 14.04
N ILE A 352 4.27 4.09 14.46
CA ILE A 352 5.50 4.43 15.20
C ILE A 352 6.37 5.39 14.36
N GLY A 353 6.62 5.06 13.10
CA GLY A 353 7.40 5.93 12.19
C GLY A 353 6.74 7.30 11.98
N ALA A 354 5.43 7.33 11.80
CA ALA A 354 4.66 8.57 11.62
C ALA A 354 4.69 9.47 12.85
N VAL A 355 4.58 8.90 14.06
CA VAL A 355 4.66 9.63 15.33
C VAL A 355 6.04 10.25 15.51
N PHE A 356 7.12 9.50 15.27
CA PHE A 356 8.48 10.05 15.34
C PHE A 356 8.67 11.20 14.37
N ARG A 357 8.21 11.03 13.12
CA ARG A 357 8.29 12.07 12.09
C ARG A 357 7.48 13.31 12.46
N ALA A 358 6.31 13.14 13.08
CA ALA A 358 5.52 14.26 13.58
C ALA A 358 6.23 14.98 14.73
N ILE A 359 6.77 14.24 15.72
CA ILE A 359 7.54 14.85 16.81
C ILE A 359 8.68 15.70 16.24
N THR A 360 9.43 15.23 15.24
CA THR A 360 10.50 16.03 14.64
C THR A 360 10.00 17.26 13.89
N CYS A 361 8.84 17.20 13.20
CA CYS A 361 8.20 18.38 12.61
C CYS A 361 7.85 19.44 13.65
N PHE A 362 7.31 19.02 14.80
CA PHE A 362 6.81 19.92 15.84
C PHE A 362 7.92 20.46 16.75
N LEU A 363 9.02 19.72 16.92
CA LEU A 363 10.20 20.22 17.63
C LEU A 363 10.82 21.43 16.95
N ASP A 364 10.71 21.52 15.61
CA ASP A 364 11.09 22.70 14.82
C ASP A 364 12.48 23.23 15.17
N ARG A 365 13.45 22.32 15.24
CA ARG A 365 14.84 22.61 15.63
C ARG A 365 15.70 22.82 14.39
N THR A 366 16.72 23.66 14.55
CA THR A 366 17.82 23.76 13.58
C THR A 366 18.85 22.66 13.80
N VAL A 367 19.72 22.41 12.83
CA VAL A 367 20.82 21.44 12.95
C VAL A 367 21.72 21.75 14.15
N GLU A 368 21.96 23.04 14.45
CA GLU A 368 22.78 23.46 15.59
C GLU A 368 22.16 23.08 16.95
N THR A 369 20.83 23.02 17.04
CA THR A 369 20.08 22.78 18.28
C THR A 369 19.35 21.43 18.29
N GLN A 370 19.67 20.55 17.33
CA GLN A 370 18.96 19.29 17.16
C GLN A 370 19.21 18.32 18.31
N SER A 371 18.19 17.53 18.63
CA SER A 371 18.24 16.48 19.65
C SER A 371 18.54 15.11 19.03
N TRP A 372 18.66 14.08 19.87
CA TRP A 372 19.01 12.73 19.44
C TRP A 372 18.03 12.11 18.42
N ILE A 373 16.77 12.56 18.38
CA ILE A 373 15.73 12.01 17.50
C ILE A 373 16.01 12.28 16.01
N PHE A 374 16.78 13.33 15.71
CA PHE A 374 17.16 13.67 14.33
C PHE A 374 18.32 12.83 13.81
N LYS A 375 19.02 12.07 14.67
CA LYS A 375 20.20 11.29 14.27
C LYS A 375 19.86 10.30 13.14
N PRO A 376 20.79 10.07 12.19
CA PRO A 376 20.58 9.16 11.05
C PRO A 376 20.07 7.77 11.42
N VAL A 377 20.57 7.23 12.54
CA VAL A 377 20.17 5.90 13.05
C VAL A 377 18.66 5.77 13.22
N VAL A 378 17.98 6.82 13.70
CA VAL A 378 16.52 6.82 13.92
C VAL A 378 15.78 6.68 12.58
N MET A 379 16.22 7.42 11.55
CA MET A 379 15.67 7.33 10.21
C MET A 379 15.90 5.94 9.60
N TYR A 380 17.11 5.38 9.70
CA TYR A 380 17.39 4.04 9.16
C TYR A 380 16.58 2.94 9.88
N MET A 381 16.34 3.07 11.18
CA MET A 381 15.49 2.12 11.90
C MET A 381 14.03 2.19 11.45
N LEU A 382 13.49 3.40 11.28
CA LEU A 382 12.06 3.59 11.00
C LEU A 382 11.72 3.52 9.50
N TRP A 383 12.48 4.19 8.65
CA TRP A 383 12.27 4.22 7.20
C TRP A 383 13.04 3.14 6.43
N GLY A 384 14.04 2.51 7.08
CA GLY A 384 14.78 1.39 6.52
C GLY A 384 14.29 0.05 7.05
N PHE A 385 14.67 -0.27 8.29
CA PHE A 385 14.48 -1.60 8.88
C PHE A 385 13.00 -1.95 9.08
N LEU A 386 12.24 -1.09 9.75
CA LEU A 386 10.83 -1.36 10.05
C LEU A 386 9.99 -1.48 8.77
N GLU A 387 10.24 -0.65 7.76
CA GLU A 387 9.59 -0.78 6.45
C GLU A 387 10.02 -2.05 5.70
N THR A 388 11.27 -2.49 5.84
CA THR A 388 11.72 -3.79 5.32
C THR A 388 10.90 -4.92 5.96
N VAL A 389 10.72 -4.89 7.28
CA VAL A 389 9.89 -5.88 8.00
C VAL A 389 8.45 -5.87 7.51
N ILE A 390 7.85 -4.69 7.30
CA ILE A 390 6.50 -4.55 6.73
C ILE A 390 6.40 -5.26 5.36
N ASN A 391 7.39 -5.07 4.49
CA ASN A 391 7.38 -5.73 3.17
C ASN A 391 7.53 -7.23 3.24
N VAL A 392 8.38 -7.72 4.15
CA VAL A 392 8.51 -9.16 4.39
C VAL A 392 7.17 -9.74 4.84
N ILE A 393 6.46 -9.05 5.75
CA ILE A 393 5.11 -9.44 6.17
C ILE A 393 4.13 -9.44 4.99
N TYR A 394 4.19 -8.45 4.10
CA TYR A 394 3.31 -8.39 2.92
C TYR A 394 3.57 -9.52 1.92
N LEU A 395 4.83 -9.77 1.60
CA LEU A 395 5.25 -10.80 0.64
C LEU A 395 4.97 -12.21 1.18
N LEU A 396 5.42 -12.52 2.39
CA LEU A 396 5.20 -13.83 3.02
C LEU A 396 3.73 -14.03 3.40
N GLY A 397 3.06 -12.96 3.81
CA GLY A 397 1.64 -12.96 4.12
C GLY A 397 0.75 -13.13 2.88
N ARG A 398 1.30 -13.08 1.65
CA ARG A 398 0.55 -13.16 0.39
C ARG A 398 -0.68 -12.27 0.40
N ILE A 399 -0.46 -11.00 0.68
CA ILE A 399 -1.54 -10.01 0.73
C ILE A 399 -2.26 -9.87 -0.62
N ASP A 400 -1.57 -10.19 -1.71
CA ASP A 400 -2.09 -10.27 -3.06
C ASP A 400 -3.22 -11.30 -3.19
N LEU A 401 -3.19 -12.37 -2.41
CA LEU A 401 -4.26 -13.37 -2.35
C LEU A 401 -5.28 -13.02 -1.27
N ARG A 402 -4.81 -12.72 -0.05
CA ARG A 402 -5.68 -12.49 1.13
C ARG A 402 -6.63 -11.32 0.97
N PHE A 403 -6.18 -10.28 0.27
CA PHE A 403 -6.93 -9.06 0.10
C PHE A 403 -7.41 -8.88 -1.32
N TYR A 404 -7.27 -9.88 -2.20
CA TYR A 404 -7.81 -9.79 -3.53
C TYR A 404 -9.32 -9.59 -3.49
N ARG A 405 -9.81 -8.64 -4.28
CA ARG A 405 -11.23 -8.35 -4.43
C ARG A 405 -11.52 -8.31 -5.93
N PRO A 406 -12.50 -9.07 -6.43
CA PRO A 406 -12.85 -9.05 -7.84
C PRO A 406 -13.36 -7.68 -8.30
N ASP A 407 -13.12 -7.38 -9.57
CA ASP A 407 -13.64 -6.19 -10.24
C ASP A 407 -15.16 -6.29 -10.45
N ARG A 408 -15.77 -5.23 -10.99
CA ARG A 408 -17.19 -5.27 -11.36
C ARG A 408 -17.34 -6.00 -12.69
N PHE A 409 -18.40 -6.80 -12.80
CA PHE A 409 -18.78 -7.45 -14.04
C PHE A 409 -19.05 -6.42 -15.14
N PRO A 410 -18.51 -6.61 -16.36
CA PRO A 410 -18.79 -5.75 -17.48
C PRO A 410 -20.22 -6.00 -17.99
N LYS A 411 -20.91 -4.92 -18.40
CA LYS A 411 -22.38 -4.92 -18.64
C LYS A 411 -22.82 -5.76 -19.85
N ASP A 412 -21.88 -6.04 -20.75
CA ASP A 412 -22.01 -6.83 -21.98
C ASP A 412 -22.16 -8.34 -21.72
N MET A 413 -21.73 -8.83 -20.56
CA MET A 413 -21.89 -10.25 -20.19
C MET A 413 -23.35 -10.71 -20.00
N LEU A 414 -24.32 -9.78 -20.00
CA LEU A 414 -25.76 -10.12 -19.99
C LEU A 414 -26.32 -10.42 -21.39
N VAL A 415 -25.62 -10.03 -22.46
CA VAL A 415 -26.17 -10.00 -23.83
C VAL A 415 -25.66 -11.16 -24.69
N GLY A 416 -24.90 -12.10 -24.12
CA GLY A 416 -24.45 -13.32 -24.80
C GLY A 416 -25.42 -14.48 -24.59
N ASN A 417 -25.91 -15.04 -25.69
CA ASN A 417 -26.71 -16.26 -25.75
C ASN A 417 -26.09 -17.44 -24.99
N GLU A 418 -26.98 -18.37 -24.63
CA GLU A 418 -26.77 -19.59 -23.84
C GLU A 418 -26.60 -19.31 -22.35
N ALA A 419 -27.76 -19.22 -21.68
CA ALA A 419 -27.85 -19.83 -20.36
C ALA A 419 -27.27 -21.24 -20.51
N VAL A 420 -26.06 -21.47 -19.98
CA VAL A 420 -25.64 -22.83 -19.67
C VAL A 420 -26.73 -23.34 -18.75
N GLU A 421 -27.64 -24.16 -19.28
CA GLU A 421 -28.65 -24.78 -18.46
C GLU A 421 -27.90 -25.50 -17.35
N PRO A 422 -28.11 -25.14 -16.06
CA PRO A 422 -27.61 -25.99 -15.01
C PRO A 422 -28.29 -27.33 -15.23
N SER A 423 -27.51 -28.37 -15.52
CA SER A 423 -28.02 -29.74 -15.59
C SER A 423 -28.92 -29.96 -14.37
N PRO A 424 -30.13 -30.52 -14.55
CA PRO A 424 -31.17 -30.46 -13.54
C PRO A 424 -30.64 -31.05 -12.24
N VAL A 425 -30.52 -30.19 -11.23
CA VAL A 425 -30.27 -30.62 -9.85
C VAL A 425 -31.54 -31.33 -9.41
N ILE A 426 -31.55 -32.66 -9.54
CA ILE A 426 -32.59 -33.49 -8.96
C ILE A 426 -32.58 -33.24 -7.46
N SER A 427 -33.62 -32.55 -7.00
CA SER A 427 -33.90 -32.33 -5.59
C SER A 427 -33.87 -33.68 -4.87
N ASN A 428 -33.10 -33.77 -3.78
CA ASN A 428 -33.08 -34.94 -2.88
C ASN A 428 -34.46 -35.28 -2.26
N LYS A 429 -35.51 -34.49 -2.56
CA LYS A 429 -36.89 -34.77 -2.17
C LYS A 429 -37.63 -35.72 -3.13
N GLU A 430 -37.16 -35.87 -4.37
CA GLU A 430 -37.76 -36.78 -5.39
C GLU A 430 -37.07 -38.17 -5.44
N ARG A 431 -35.88 -38.31 -4.87
CA ARG A 431 -35.19 -39.60 -4.75
C ARG A 431 -35.82 -40.51 -3.69
N THR A 432 -36.46 -39.96 -2.66
CA THR A 432 -37.16 -40.76 -1.64
C THR A 432 -38.54 -41.26 -2.08
N SER A 433 -39.23 -40.56 -2.99
CA SER A 433 -40.51 -41.03 -3.55
C SER A 433 -40.30 -42.09 -4.63
N SER A 434 -39.28 -41.93 -5.48
CA SER A 434 -38.97 -42.88 -6.56
C SER A 434 -38.36 -44.20 -6.06
N ILE A 435 -37.70 -44.22 -4.89
CA ILE A 435 -37.20 -45.47 -4.29
C ILE A 435 -38.32 -46.26 -3.61
N SER A 436 -39.33 -45.61 -2.99
CA SER A 436 -40.46 -46.33 -2.40
C SER A 436 -41.41 -46.93 -3.44
N GLU A 437 -41.48 -46.32 -4.62
CA GLU A 437 -42.33 -46.78 -5.73
C GLU A 437 -41.67 -47.88 -6.59
N ARG A 438 -40.34 -48.02 -6.54
CA ARG A 438 -39.60 -49.06 -7.28
C ARG A 438 -39.43 -50.37 -6.51
N THR A 439 -39.67 -50.38 -5.21
CA THR A 439 -39.63 -51.61 -4.37
C THR A 439 -40.97 -52.36 -4.30
N SER A 440 -42.02 -51.87 -4.98
CA SER A 440 -43.37 -52.45 -4.91
C SER A 440 -43.84 -53.16 -6.18
N ASN A 441 -43.03 -53.27 -7.25
CA ASN A 441 -43.44 -53.97 -8.47
C ASN A 441 -42.40 -55.01 -8.94
N PRO A 442 -42.68 -56.32 -8.80
CA PRO A 442 -41.73 -57.38 -9.11
C PRO A 442 -42.00 -57.98 -10.51
N GLU A 443 -41.69 -57.25 -11.56
CA GLU A 443 -41.67 -57.76 -12.95
C GLU A 443 -40.71 -56.81 -13.70
N ILE A 444 -39.48 -57.18 -14.06
CA ILE A 444 -39.11 -58.15 -15.10
C ILE A 444 -37.62 -58.46 -14.88
N VAL A 445 -37.31 -59.73 -14.62
CA VAL A 445 -35.98 -60.34 -14.72
C VAL A 445 -35.88 -60.99 -16.10
N ARG A 446 -34.69 -60.95 -16.71
CA ARG A 446 -34.22 -61.49 -18.03
C ARG A 446 -34.03 -60.35 -19.04
N THR A 447 -32.89 -60.16 -19.70
CA THR A 447 -31.85 -61.10 -20.15
C THR A 447 -30.60 -60.32 -20.58
N VAL A 448 -29.42 -60.96 -20.40
CA VAL A 448 -28.06 -60.65 -20.92
C VAL A 448 -27.35 -59.43 -20.35
#